data_AF-A0AAP5D3U7-F1
#
_entry.id   AF-A0AAP5D3U7-F1
#
_cell.length_a   1.000
_cell.length_b   1.000
_cell.length_c   1.000
_cell.angle_alpha   90.00
_cell.angle_beta   90.00
_cell.angle_gamma   90.00
#
_symmetry.space_group_name_H-M   'P 1'
#
loop_
_entity.id
_entity.type
_entity.pdbx_description
1 polymer ?
#
loop_
_entity_poly.entity_id
_entity_poly.type
_entity_poly.pdbx_seq_one_letter_code
_entity_poly.pdbx_strand_id
1 'polypeptide(L)'
;MSASPFLSGRPIAPDPIAGGETAAELIERTFLAYNAARLREACRLLTEKMLRPDVTVGMSLTGALTPAGLGMAALIPLVRAGFVDWVVSTGANLYHDTHFGLGLSMRRGRHDVSDVSLRDEGVVRIYDIFFSYDVLLSTDAFFREVIRQEEFQHTMSTAEFHWRLGRYVAERENALGIEGKSFLAACHRAGVPVYTSSPGDSSIGMNLAATRLEGGSCILDPSLDVNETASIVLAAKRDGGKSAVVIMGGGSPKNFILQTEPQIQEVLGIEERGHDYFLQVTDARPDTGGLSGATPGEAVSWGKVDPDRLPDAVVCYTDVTLALPLLTSYALTRHEPRPLRRLYDRREELLGRLEEEYGAAGAERPSEGTAGEA
;
A
#
# COMPACT_ATOMS: atom_id res chain seq x y z
N MET A 1 43.75 11.10 -25.31
CA MET A 1 42.95 9.90 -24.97
C MET A 1 41.50 10.35 -24.87
N SER A 2 40.55 9.68 -25.52
CA SER A 2 39.13 9.97 -25.28
C SER A 2 38.81 9.63 -23.82
N ALA A 3 38.00 10.45 -23.15
CA ALA A 3 37.54 10.13 -21.81
C ALA A 3 36.79 8.79 -21.82
N SER A 4 37.02 7.96 -20.80
CA SER A 4 36.31 6.69 -20.62
C SER A 4 34.80 6.95 -20.56
N PRO A 5 33.95 6.19 -21.29
CA PRO A 5 32.49 6.35 -21.22
C PRO A 5 31.93 6.11 -19.81
N PHE A 6 32.67 5.40 -18.95
CA PHE A 6 32.32 5.16 -17.55
C PHE A 6 32.49 6.40 -16.65
N LEU A 7 33.15 7.47 -17.12
CA LEU A 7 33.31 8.75 -16.42
C LEU A 7 32.38 9.84 -16.97
N SER A 8 31.26 9.45 -17.58
CA SER A 8 30.25 10.36 -18.15
C SER A 8 29.22 10.89 -17.13
N GLY A 9 29.22 10.35 -15.91
CA GLY A 9 28.31 10.76 -14.84
C GLY A 9 28.55 12.19 -14.35
N ARG A 10 27.55 12.78 -13.68
CA ARG A 10 27.69 14.10 -13.07
C ARG A 10 28.82 14.07 -12.03
N PRO A 11 29.77 15.03 -12.04
CA PRO A 11 30.79 15.14 -11.00
C PRO A 11 30.17 15.28 -9.61
N ILE A 12 30.77 14.63 -8.61
CA ILE A 12 30.38 14.78 -7.21
C ILE A 12 31.00 16.07 -6.67
N ALA A 13 30.30 17.18 -6.91
CA ALA A 13 30.66 18.51 -6.45
C ALA A 13 29.39 19.36 -6.24
N PRO A 14 28.56 19.05 -5.22
CA PRO A 14 27.39 19.86 -4.91
C PRO A 14 27.80 21.20 -4.29
N ASP A 15 26.99 22.23 -4.50
CA ASP A 15 27.17 23.49 -3.75
C ASP A 15 26.84 23.29 -2.25
N PRO A 16 27.37 24.13 -1.36
CA PRO A 16 26.98 24.14 0.05
C PRO A 16 25.48 24.37 0.23
N ILE A 17 24.88 23.70 1.21
CA ILE A 17 23.47 23.89 1.60
C ILE A 17 23.33 25.27 2.24
N ALA A 18 22.48 26.11 1.66
CA ALA A 18 22.27 27.49 2.11
C ALA A 18 21.13 27.63 3.13
N GLY A 19 20.27 26.62 3.27
CA GLY A 19 19.14 26.59 4.21
C GLY A 19 17.84 27.16 3.65
N GLY A 20 17.82 27.59 2.39
CA GLY A 20 16.62 28.06 1.68
C GLY A 20 16.05 27.04 0.69
N GLU A 21 16.74 25.93 0.47
CA GLU A 21 16.35 24.88 -0.45
C GLU A 21 15.09 24.14 0.02
N THR A 22 14.18 23.89 -0.91
CA THR A 22 13.10 22.91 -0.73
C THR A 22 13.67 21.51 -0.53
N ALA A 23 12.90 20.61 0.08
CA ALA A 23 13.27 19.19 0.18
C ALA A 23 13.59 18.58 -1.20
N ALA A 24 12.83 18.97 -2.23
CA ALA A 24 13.07 18.51 -3.59
C ALA A 24 14.41 18.98 -4.17
N GLU A 25 14.81 20.23 -3.91
CA GLU A 25 16.11 20.75 -4.33
C GLU A 25 17.26 20.10 -3.56
N LEU A 26 17.09 19.86 -2.26
CA LEU A 26 18.08 19.13 -1.46
C LEU A 26 18.32 17.73 -2.03
N ILE A 27 17.24 16.99 -2.30
CA ILE A 27 17.29 15.65 -2.90
C ILE A 27 18.01 15.70 -4.26
N GLU A 28 17.61 16.62 -5.14
CA GLU A 28 18.20 16.74 -6.48
C GLU A 28 19.69 17.08 -6.48
N ARG A 29 20.11 17.99 -5.60
CA ARG A 29 21.47 18.53 -5.59
C ARG A 29 22.45 17.71 -4.76
N THR A 30 22.00 17.10 -3.66
CA THR A 30 22.91 16.54 -2.65
C THR A 30 22.84 15.02 -2.51
N PHE A 31 21.76 14.37 -2.95
CA PHE A 31 21.62 12.91 -2.81
C PHE A 31 22.31 12.21 -3.99
N LEU A 32 23.64 12.31 -4.03
CA LEU A 32 24.45 11.98 -5.20
C LEU A 32 24.98 10.53 -5.23
N ALA A 33 25.05 9.84 -4.08
CA ALA A 33 25.55 8.46 -3.99
C ALA A 33 24.81 7.61 -2.94
N TYR A 34 25.01 6.28 -3.01
CA TYR A 34 24.46 5.28 -2.07
C TYR A 34 22.93 5.35 -1.90
N ASN A 35 22.40 5.04 -0.72
CA ASN A 35 20.96 5.02 -0.47
C ASN A 35 20.30 6.39 -0.64
N ALA A 36 21.04 7.49 -0.44
CA ALA A 36 20.57 8.82 -0.78
C ALA A 36 20.29 8.92 -2.29
N ALA A 37 21.22 8.52 -3.16
CA ALA A 37 20.99 8.47 -4.60
C ALA A 37 19.83 7.54 -4.98
N ARG A 38 19.68 6.40 -4.31
CA ARG A 38 18.52 5.51 -4.52
C ARG A 38 17.21 6.20 -4.14
N LEU A 39 17.17 7.00 -3.07
CA LEU A 39 15.99 7.79 -2.71
C LEU A 39 15.68 8.88 -3.75
N ARG A 40 16.70 9.57 -4.27
CA ARG A 40 16.51 10.52 -5.37
C ARG A 40 15.96 9.83 -6.61
N GLU A 41 16.48 8.66 -6.97
CA GLU A 41 15.98 7.87 -8.10
C GLU A 41 14.55 7.38 -7.87
N ALA A 42 14.19 6.99 -6.64
CA ALA A 42 12.82 6.66 -6.28
C ALA A 42 11.89 7.86 -6.46
N CYS A 43 12.32 9.05 -6.03
CA CYS A 43 11.58 10.30 -6.23
C CYS A 43 11.35 10.57 -7.72
N ARG A 44 12.40 10.49 -8.54
CA ARG A 44 12.30 10.70 -9.99
C ARG A 44 11.46 9.62 -10.68
N LEU A 45 11.63 8.36 -10.32
CA LEU A 45 10.83 7.25 -10.87
C LEU A 45 9.35 7.48 -10.61
N LEU A 46 8.99 7.84 -9.37
CA LEU A 46 7.62 8.16 -9.02
C LEU A 46 7.10 9.32 -9.88
N THR A 47 7.78 10.48 -9.85
CA THR A 47 7.25 11.70 -10.48
C THR A 47 7.33 11.72 -12.00
N GLU A 48 8.40 11.19 -12.59
CA GLU A 48 8.63 11.30 -14.03
C GLU A 48 8.00 10.14 -14.82
N LYS A 49 7.74 9.01 -14.15
CA LYS A 49 7.22 7.81 -14.81
C LYS A 49 5.93 7.29 -14.20
N MET A 50 5.90 6.98 -12.91
CA MET A 50 4.75 6.31 -12.29
C MET A 50 3.53 7.22 -12.17
N LEU A 51 3.71 8.53 -12.07
CA LEU A 51 2.61 9.50 -11.99
C LEU A 51 2.12 10.00 -13.35
N ARG A 52 2.58 9.44 -14.47
CA ARG A 52 2.00 9.80 -15.77
C ARG A 52 0.51 9.41 -15.86
N PRO A 53 -0.30 10.10 -16.68
CA PRO A 53 -1.76 9.90 -16.72
C PRO A 53 -2.20 8.48 -17.12
N ASP A 54 -1.37 7.77 -17.89
CA ASP A 54 -1.61 6.40 -18.37
C ASP A 54 -1.25 5.30 -17.35
N VAL A 55 -0.76 5.67 -16.17
CA VAL A 55 -0.26 4.71 -15.18
C VAL A 55 -1.21 4.57 -13.99
N THR A 56 -1.57 3.33 -13.66
CA THR A 56 -2.33 2.97 -12.45
C THR A 56 -1.36 2.57 -11.35
N VAL A 57 -1.39 3.30 -10.23
CA VAL A 57 -0.43 3.18 -9.13
C VAL A 57 -1.04 2.46 -7.93
N GLY A 58 -0.55 1.25 -7.65
CA GLY A 58 -0.81 0.54 -6.41
C GLY A 58 0.22 0.90 -5.33
N MET A 59 -0.21 0.95 -4.07
CA MET A 59 0.69 1.17 -2.94
C MET A 59 0.54 0.09 -1.88
N SER A 60 1.65 -0.49 -1.41
CA SER A 60 1.63 -1.43 -0.27
C SER A 60 2.21 -0.81 0.99
N LEU A 61 1.57 -1.02 2.14
CA LEU A 61 1.93 -0.41 3.43
C LEU A 61 2.19 -1.46 4.51
N THR A 62 3.38 -1.44 5.10
CA THR A 62 3.75 -2.31 6.23
C THR A 62 4.51 -1.58 7.32
N GLY A 63 4.57 -2.19 8.51
CA GLY A 63 5.13 -1.56 9.70
C GLY A 63 4.15 -0.61 10.37
N ALA A 64 4.59 0.07 11.43
CA ALA A 64 3.76 0.99 12.21
C ALA A 64 3.75 2.41 11.60
N LEU A 65 3.24 2.54 10.36
CA LEU A 65 3.29 3.81 9.61
C LEU A 65 2.19 4.79 10.05
N THR A 66 0.94 4.34 10.11
CA THR A 66 -0.17 5.21 10.53
C THR A 66 -0.07 5.60 12.01
N PRO A 67 0.33 4.73 12.97
CA PRO A 67 0.60 5.18 14.34
C PRO A 67 1.66 6.27 14.43
N ALA A 68 2.69 6.21 13.57
CA ALA A 68 3.76 7.21 13.49
C ALA A 68 3.29 8.55 12.86
N GLY A 69 2.01 8.67 12.51
CA GLY A 69 1.43 9.87 11.91
C GLY A 69 1.62 9.99 10.40
N LEU A 70 2.21 8.99 9.74
CA LEU A 70 2.46 9.04 8.28
C LEU A 70 1.16 8.95 7.46
N GLY A 71 0.08 8.43 8.03
CA GLY A 71 -1.28 8.54 7.46
C GLY A 71 -1.61 9.99 7.14
N MET A 72 -1.60 10.84 8.17
CA MET A 72 -1.87 12.28 8.05
C MET A 72 -0.80 13.04 7.28
N ALA A 73 0.47 12.78 7.58
CA ALA A 73 1.58 13.59 7.08
C ALA A 73 1.93 13.31 5.61
N ALA A 74 1.66 12.10 5.12
CA ALA A 74 2.13 11.66 3.80
C ALA A 74 1.05 10.96 2.97
N LEU A 75 0.44 9.90 3.50
CA LEU A 75 -0.46 9.05 2.71
C LEU A 75 -1.74 9.77 2.27
N ILE A 76 -2.39 10.53 3.17
CA ILE A 76 -3.58 11.33 2.84
C ILE A 76 -3.28 12.36 1.74
N PRO A 77 -2.20 13.17 1.82
CA PRO A 77 -1.80 14.05 0.72
C PRO A 77 -1.62 13.34 -0.62
N LEU A 78 -0.97 12.17 -0.64
CA LEU A 78 -0.77 11.39 -1.86
C LEU A 78 -2.09 10.90 -2.46
N VAL A 79 -3.01 10.39 -1.63
CA VAL A 79 -4.36 9.99 -2.07
C VAL A 79 -5.14 11.19 -2.61
N ARG A 80 -5.13 12.33 -1.90
CA ARG A 80 -5.83 13.55 -2.33
C ARG A 80 -5.29 14.12 -3.65
N ALA A 81 -3.99 13.96 -3.90
CA ALA A 81 -3.35 14.34 -5.16
C ALA A 81 -3.59 13.34 -6.30
N GLY A 82 -4.30 12.23 -6.05
CA GLY A 82 -4.51 11.16 -7.03
C GLY A 82 -3.24 10.41 -7.38
N PHE A 83 -2.23 10.38 -6.51
CA PHE A 83 -0.96 9.70 -6.75
C PHE A 83 -0.97 8.22 -6.35
N VAL A 84 -2.05 7.77 -5.69
CA VAL A 84 -2.29 6.38 -5.30
C VAL A 84 -3.70 6.02 -5.72
N ASP A 85 -3.83 4.95 -6.51
CA ASP A 85 -5.09 4.53 -7.12
C ASP A 85 -5.73 3.34 -6.39
N TRP A 86 -4.93 2.47 -5.75
CA TRP A 86 -5.37 1.36 -4.90
C TRP A 86 -4.29 0.99 -3.87
N VAL A 87 -4.69 0.35 -2.77
CA VAL A 87 -3.81 0.11 -1.62
C VAL A 87 -3.90 -1.33 -1.13
N VAL A 88 -2.76 -1.90 -0.72
CA VAL A 88 -2.71 -3.11 0.12
C VAL A 88 -2.02 -2.75 1.43
N SER A 89 -2.69 -2.94 2.56
CA SER A 89 -2.16 -2.58 3.88
C SER A 89 -2.21 -3.77 4.83
N THR A 90 -1.36 -3.78 5.86
CA THR A 90 -1.63 -4.58 7.06
C THR A 90 -2.89 -4.05 7.77
N GLY A 91 -3.66 -4.92 8.41
CA GLY A 91 -4.80 -4.50 9.24
C GLY A 91 -4.40 -3.60 10.41
N ALA A 92 -3.17 -3.75 10.94
CA ALA A 92 -2.65 -2.90 12.03
C ALA A 92 -2.58 -1.41 11.63
N ASN A 93 -2.09 -1.09 10.43
CA ASN A 93 -2.10 0.30 9.93
C ASN A 93 -3.54 0.84 9.83
N LEU A 94 -4.50 0.06 9.35
CA LEU A 94 -5.89 0.51 9.21
C LEU A 94 -6.58 0.68 10.59
N TYR A 95 -6.27 -0.21 11.53
CA TYR A 95 -6.77 -0.14 12.90
C TYR A 95 -6.24 1.11 13.62
N HIS A 96 -4.92 1.31 13.62
CA HIS A 96 -4.32 2.43 14.34
C HIS A 96 -4.57 3.78 13.67
N ASP A 97 -4.80 3.79 12.36
CA ASP A 97 -5.31 4.97 11.64
C ASP A 97 -6.68 5.41 12.18
N THR A 98 -7.54 4.44 12.49
CA THR A 98 -8.89 4.70 12.99
C THR A 98 -8.87 5.42 14.34
N HIS A 99 -7.84 5.22 15.19
CA HIS A 99 -7.70 6.00 16.43
C HIS A 99 -7.79 7.50 16.17
N PHE A 100 -7.07 8.00 15.15
CA PHE A 100 -7.06 9.42 14.80
C PHE A 100 -8.40 9.88 14.22
N GLY A 101 -9.04 9.07 13.38
CA GLY A 101 -10.37 9.36 12.81
C GLY A 101 -11.49 9.42 13.86
N LEU A 102 -11.31 8.72 14.99
CA LEU A 102 -12.22 8.77 16.14
C LEU A 102 -11.93 9.94 17.10
N GLY A 103 -10.92 10.77 16.81
CA GLY A 103 -10.48 11.86 17.69
C GLY A 103 -9.67 11.38 18.91
N LEU A 104 -9.23 10.12 18.90
CA LEU A 104 -8.35 9.57 19.93
C LEU A 104 -6.90 9.93 19.60
N SER A 105 -6.05 9.95 20.62
CA SER A 105 -4.67 10.44 20.47
C SER A 105 -3.64 9.42 20.91
N MET A 106 -2.54 9.39 20.17
CA MET A 106 -1.30 8.73 20.52
C MET A 106 -0.21 9.80 20.70
N ARG A 107 0.83 9.49 21.46
CA ARG A 107 1.89 10.44 21.83
C ARG A 107 3.25 9.83 21.57
N ARG A 108 4.23 10.68 21.23
CA ARG A 108 5.63 10.28 21.24
C ARG A 108 6.07 9.94 22.67
N GLY A 109 6.61 8.74 22.83
CA GLY A 109 7.25 8.24 24.04
C GLY A 109 8.77 8.12 23.85
N ARG A 110 9.40 7.29 24.68
CA ARG A 110 10.79 6.86 24.50
C ARG A 110 10.86 5.35 24.40
N HIS A 111 11.74 4.83 23.55
CA HIS A 111 11.86 3.38 23.35
C HIS A 111 12.47 2.65 24.56
N ASP A 112 13.06 3.37 25.52
CA ASP A 112 13.82 2.84 26.65
C ASP A 112 13.03 2.83 27.98
N VAL A 113 11.72 3.11 27.94
CA VAL A 113 10.85 3.05 29.13
C VAL A 113 10.51 1.60 29.48
N SER A 114 10.43 1.29 30.78
CA SER A 114 10.04 -0.02 31.31
C SER A 114 8.62 -0.41 30.89
N ASP A 115 8.48 -1.53 30.19
CA ASP A 115 7.17 -2.08 29.80
C ASP A 115 6.33 -2.52 31.00
N VAL A 116 6.96 -2.88 32.12
CA VAL A 116 6.24 -3.21 33.37
C VAL A 116 5.53 -1.95 33.90
N SER A 117 6.27 -0.83 33.98
CA SER A 117 5.70 0.44 34.44
C SER A 117 4.61 0.94 33.51
N LEU A 118 4.82 0.84 32.19
CA LEU A 118 3.80 1.19 31.21
C LEU A 118 2.53 0.36 31.40
N ARG A 119 2.66 -0.96 31.60
CA ARG A 119 1.52 -1.84 31.83
C ARG A 119 0.78 -1.52 33.13
N ASP A 120 1.50 -1.25 34.22
CA ASP A 120 0.91 -0.89 35.51
C ASP A 120 0.13 0.44 35.44
N GLU A 121 0.56 1.37 34.58
CA GLU A 121 -0.13 2.64 34.31
C GLU A 121 -1.21 2.56 33.21
N GLY A 122 -1.46 1.37 32.65
CA GLY A 122 -2.44 1.20 31.56
C GLY A 122 -2.02 1.88 30.25
N VAL A 123 -0.71 2.01 30.00
CA VAL A 123 -0.14 2.56 28.77
C VAL A 123 0.31 1.44 27.84
N VAL A 124 -0.14 1.51 26.59
CA VAL A 124 0.28 0.62 25.51
C VAL A 124 1.34 1.32 24.67
N ARG A 125 2.30 0.54 24.16
CA ARG A 125 3.44 1.03 23.40
C ARG A 125 3.57 0.36 22.04
N ILE A 126 3.89 1.16 21.04
CA ILE A 126 4.43 0.75 19.75
C ILE A 126 5.80 1.42 19.64
N TYR A 127 6.86 0.70 20.03
CA TYR A 127 8.23 1.20 20.10
C TYR A 127 8.40 2.50 20.91
N ASP A 128 8.39 3.67 20.27
CA ASP A 128 8.46 5.00 20.88
C ASP A 128 7.17 5.82 20.70
N ILE A 129 6.04 5.13 20.53
CA ILE A 129 4.67 5.70 20.47
C ILE A 129 3.85 5.11 21.61
N PHE A 130 3.26 5.96 22.46
CA PHE A 130 2.49 5.60 23.64
C PHE A 130 1.03 6.04 23.52
N PHE A 131 0.11 5.27 24.09
CA PHE A 131 -1.30 5.64 24.21
C PHE A 131 -1.98 4.88 25.36
N SER A 132 -3.08 5.44 25.87
CA SER A 132 -3.86 4.78 26.92
C SER A 132 -4.51 3.51 26.39
N TYR A 133 -4.59 2.47 27.22
CA TYR A 133 -5.35 1.26 26.94
C TYR A 133 -6.82 1.56 26.58
N ASP A 134 -7.42 2.61 27.14
CA ASP A 134 -8.78 3.04 26.81
C ASP A 134 -8.96 3.45 25.33
N VAL A 135 -7.87 3.87 24.66
CA VAL A 135 -7.89 4.16 23.22
C VAL A 135 -8.15 2.89 22.41
N LEU A 136 -7.56 1.75 22.81
CA LEU A 136 -7.85 0.44 22.19
C LEU A 136 -9.30 0.07 22.40
N LEU A 137 -9.75 0.11 23.66
CA LEU A 137 -11.11 -0.30 24.02
C LEU A 137 -12.18 0.53 23.30
N SER A 138 -11.97 1.84 23.18
CA SER A 138 -12.87 2.75 22.48
C SER A 138 -12.92 2.46 20.99
N THR A 139 -11.77 2.16 20.39
CA THR A 139 -11.68 1.82 18.97
C THR A 139 -12.30 0.47 18.69
N ASP A 140 -12.05 -0.53 19.54
CA ASP A 140 -12.67 -1.86 19.45
C ASP A 140 -14.19 -1.79 19.58
N ALA A 141 -14.71 -0.95 20.48
CA ALA A 141 -16.14 -0.72 20.62
C ALA A 141 -16.75 -0.15 19.33
N PHE A 142 -16.10 0.84 18.72
CA PHE A 142 -16.50 1.39 17.44
C PHE A 142 -16.53 0.31 16.34
N PHE A 143 -15.47 -0.49 16.20
CA PHE A 143 -15.44 -1.58 15.22
C PHE A 143 -16.59 -2.57 15.42
N ARG A 144 -16.86 -3.01 16.64
CA ARG A 144 -17.97 -3.93 16.91
C ARG A 144 -19.34 -3.31 16.60
N GLU A 145 -19.52 -2.01 16.86
CA GLU A 145 -20.76 -1.31 16.54
C GLU A 145 -20.99 -1.22 15.03
N VAL A 146 -19.94 -0.91 14.26
CA VAL A 146 -19.99 -0.84 12.80
C VAL A 146 -20.18 -2.23 12.17
N ILE A 147 -19.40 -3.23 12.61
CA ILE A 147 -19.47 -4.60 12.07
C ILE A 147 -20.84 -5.23 12.29
N ARG A 148 -21.60 -4.82 13.32
CA ARG A 148 -22.97 -5.33 13.58
C ARG A 148 -24.04 -4.73 12.67
N GLN A 149 -23.73 -3.69 11.89
CA GLN A 149 -24.70 -3.11 10.96
C GLN A 149 -25.05 -4.12 9.86
N GLU A 150 -26.28 -4.01 9.34
CA GLU A 150 -26.85 -4.95 8.35
C GLU A 150 -25.98 -5.04 7.09
N GLU A 151 -25.44 -3.93 6.62
CA GLU A 151 -24.58 -3.89 5.43
C GLU A 151 -23.25 -4.65 5.60
N PHE A 152 -22.90 -5.13 6.80
CA PHE A 152 -21.73 -5.98 7.01
C PHE A 152 -22.09 -7.47 7.13
N GLN A 153 -23.38 -7.83 7.20
CA GLN A 153 -23.82 -9.18 7.53
C GLN A 153 -23.80 -10.17 6.35
N HIS A 154 -22.74 -10.14 5.55
CA HIS A 154 -22.51 -11.06 4.43
C HIS A 154 -21.02 -11.29 4.17
N THR A 155 -20.72 -12.23 3.27
CA THR A 155 -19.37 -12.45 2.77
C THR A 155 -18.96 -11.33 1.82
N MET A 156 -17.81 -10.70 2.04
CA MET A 156 -17.32 -9.63 1.19
C MET A 156 -15.79 -9.61 1.09
N SER A 157 -15.26 -8.89 0.11
CA SER A 157 -13.85 -8.57 0.02
C SER A 157 -13.44 -7.63 1.15
N THR A 158 -12.14 -7.58 1.47
CA THR A 158 -11.64 -6.58 2.41
C THR A 158 -11.76 -5.17 1.83
N ALA A 159 -11.69 -5.00 0.51
CA ALA A 159 -11.94 -3.68 -0.10
C ALA A 159 -13.36 -3.18 0.16
N GLU A 160 -14.38 -4.04 0.05
CA GLU A 160 -15.75 -3.68 0.42
C GLU A 160 -15.86 -3.28 1.89
N PHE A 161 -15.31 -4.12 2.76
CA PHE A 161 -15.32 -3.91 4.19
C PHE A 161 -14.67 -2.56 4.57
N HIS A 162 -13.46 -2.32 4.06
CA HIS A 162 -12.70 -1.10 4.31
C HIS A 162 -13.34 0.13 3.69
N TRP A 163 -13.99 0.01 2.53
CA TRP A 163 -14.73 1.11 1.93
C TRP A 163 -15.92 1.55 2.80
N ARG A 164 -16.72 0.59 3.27
CA ARG A 164 -17.85 0.88 4.17
C ARG A 164 -17.35 1.44 5.49
N LEU A 165 -16.36 0.80 6.11
CA LEU A 165 -15.75 1.28 7.34
C LEU A 165 -15.19 2.70 7.18
N GLY A 166 -14.51 3.00 6.08
CA GLY A 166 -14.01 4.33 5.76
C GLY A 166 -15.10 5.39 5.68
N ARG A 167 -16.32 5.02 5.23
CA ARG A 167 -17.51 5.89 5.30
C ARG A 167 -17.87 6.24 6.74
N TYR A 168 -17.98 5.24 7.62
CA TYR A 168 -18.29 5.45 9.04
C TYR A 168 -17.21 6.31 9.75
N VAL A 169 -15.93 6.09 9.44
CA VAL A 169 -14.85 6.92 9.98
C VAL A 169 -14.94 8.35 9.43
N ALA A 170 -15.24 8.54 8.14
CA ALA A 170 -15.42 9.87 7.55
C ALA A 170 -16.62 10.62 8.17
N GLU A 171 -17.74 9.96 8.40
CA GLU A 171 -18.90 10.52 9.09
C GLU A 171 -18.53 10.93 10.53
N ARG A 172 -17.72 10.11 11.22
CA ARG A 172 -17.24 10.44 12.56
C ARG A 172 -16.28 11.63 12.56
N GLU A 173 -15.37 11.71 11.60
CA GLU A 173 -14.50 12.88 11.42
C GLU A 173 -15.32 14.17 11.24
N ASN A 174 -16.36 14.10 10.40
CA ASN A 174 -17.26 15.23 10.15
C ASN A 174 -18.01 15.65 11.42
N ALA A 175 -18.56 14.69 12.17
CA ALA A 175 -19.26 14.95 13.42
C ALA A 175 -18.36 15.58 14.50
N LEU A 176 -17.06 15.26 14.47
CA LEU A 176 -16.06 15.78 15.40
C LEU A 176 -15.35 17.04 14.91
N GLY A 177 -15.51 17.44 13.64
CA GLY A 177 -14.82 18.58 13.03
C GLY A 177 -13.32 18.34 12.82
N ILE A 178 -12.91 17.10 12.56
CA ILE A 178 -11.50 16.68 12.45
C ILE A 178 -11.17 16.00 11.11
N GLU A 179 -11.73 16.50 10.00
CA GLU A 179 -11.47 15.90 8.68
C GLU A 179 -9.96 15.80 8.35
N GLY A 180 -9.55 14.69 7.74
CA GLY A 180 -8.18 14.48 7.26
C GLY A 180 -7.25 13.90 8.33
N LYS A 181 -7.81 13.19 9.31
CA LYS A 181 -7.07 12.47 10.36
C LYS A 181 -6.92 10.98 10.07
N SER A 182 -7.84 10.40 9.31
CA SER A 182 -7.81 9.00 8.89
C SER A 182 -7.49 8.85 7.40
N PHE A 183 -6.46 8.06 7.13
CA PHE A 183 -6.12 7.54 5.82
C PHE A 183 -7.26 6.72 5.21
N LEU A 184 -7.89 5.84 5.99
CA LEU A 184 -8.99 5.03 5.48
C LEU A 184 -10.20 5.89 5.05
N ALA A 185 -10.54 6.92 5.83
CA ALA A 185 -11.57 7.89 5.46
C ALA A 185 -11.20 8.69 4.19
N ALA A 186 -9.91 9.02 4.01
CA ALA A 186 -9.44 9.68 2.79
C ALA A 186 -9.54 8.77 1.56
N CYS A 187 -9.19 7.49 1.67
CA CYS A 187 -9.38 6.50 0.61
C CYS A 187 -10.85 6.36 0.23
N HIS A 188 -11.76 6.31 1.23
CA HIS A 188 -13.20 6.31 1.00
C HIS A 188 -13.66 7.54 0.19
N ARG A 189 -13.30 8.76 0.62
CA ARG A 189 -13.66 9.97 -0.13
C ARG A 189 -13.12 9.95 -1.57
N ALA A 190 -11.94 9.36 -1.76
CA ALA A 190 -11.24 9.35 -3.04
C ALA A 190 -11.63 8.20 -4.00
N GLY A 191 -12.47 7.24 -3.58
CA GLY A 191 -12.75 6.08 -4.43
C GLY A 191 -11.59 5.08 -4.53
N VAL A 192 -10.65 5.09 -3.58
CA VAL A 192 -9.45 4.23 -3.59
C VAL A 192 -9.74 2.95 -2.80
N PRO A 193 -9.77 1.76 -3.44
CA PRO A 193 -9.99 0.49 -2.74
C PRO A 193 -8.77 0.14 -1.88
N VAL A 194 -9.04 -0.39 -0.68
CA VAL A 194 -8.02 -0.75 0.32
C VAL A 194 -8.16 -2.23 0.70
N TYR A 195 -7.16 -3.02 0.34
CA TYR A 195 -7.09 -4.45 0.61
C TYR A 195 -6.24 -4.76 1.85
N THR A 196 -6.46 -5.92 2.47
CA THR A 196 -5.59 -6.44 3.54
C THR A 196 -5.28 -7.91 3.31
N SER A 197 -4.00 -8.20 3.09
CA SER A 197 -3.52 -9.54 2.73
C SER A 197 -3.62 -10.58 3.85
N SER A 198 -3.92 -10.16 5.09
CA SER A 198 -4.09 -11.05 6.25
C SER A 198 -5.20 -10.48 7.16
N PRO A 199 -6.49 -10.64 6.78
CA PRO A 199 -7.61 -9.94 7.43
C PRO A 199 -7.77 -10.27 8.92
N GLY A 200 -7.38 -11.48 9.33
CA GLY A 200 -7.40 -11.91 10.72
C GLY A 200 -6.26 -11.36 11.58
N ASP A 201 -5.20 -10.79 10.99
CA ASP A 201 -3.98 -10.38 11.67
C ASP A 201 -4.01 -8.90 12.08
N SER A 202 -5.00 -8.53 12.90
CA SER A 202 -5.11 -7.21 13.54
C SER A 202 -6.26 -7.19 14.56
N SER A 203 -6.34 -6.13 15.36
CA SER A 203 -7.51 -5.88 16.22
C SER A 203 -8.82 -5.77 15.43
N ILE A 204 -8.81 -5.39 14.15
CA ILE A 204 -10.01 -5.46 13.29
C ILE A 204 -10.49 -6.90 13.17
N GLY A 205 -9.57 -7.81 12.79
CA GLY A 205 -9.84 -9.24 12.68
C GLY A 205 -10.26 -9.87 14.02
N MET A 206 -9.65 -9.46 15.13
CA MET A 206 -10.04 -9.90 16.47
C MET A 206 -11.47 -9.49 16.84
N ASN A 207 -11.87 -8.26 16.55
CA ASN A 207 -13.25 -7.79 16.79
C ASN A 207 -14.26 -8.50 15.87
N LEU A 208 -13.90 -8.72 14.60
CA LEU A 208 -14.72 -9.52 13.69
C LEU A 208 -14.92 -10.95 14.24
N ALA A 209 -13.84 -11.62 14.68
CA ALA A 209 -13.91 -12.95 15.26
C ALA A 209 -14.81 -13.00 16.51
N ALA A 210 -14.76 -11.98 17.36
CA ALA A 210 -15.66 -11.86 18.51
C ALA A 210 -17.14 -11.76 18.07
N THR A 211 -17.47 -10.89 17.11
CA THR A 211 -18.84 -10.78 16.59
C THR A 211 -19.34 -12.08 15.94
N ARG A 212 -18.43 -12.90 15.40
CA ARG A 212 -18.77 -14.21 14.82
C ARG A 212 -19.24 -15.22 15.87
N LEU A 213 -18.71 -15.15 17.09
CA LEU A 213 -19.18 -15.95 18.24
C LEU A 213 -20.55 -15.47 18.74
N GLU A 214 -20.89 -14.21 18.50
CA GLU A 214 -22.20 -13.62 18.84
C GLU A 214 -23.28 -13.93 17.78
N GLY A 215 -22.94 -14.67 16.72
CA GLY A 215 -23.87 -15.05 15.64
C GLY A 215 -23.88 -14.12 14.43
N GLY A 216 -22.96 -13.15 14.34
CA GLY A 216 -22.80 -12.31 13.15
C GLY A 216 -22.38 -13.11 11.91
N SER A 217 -22.72 -12.62 10.72
CA SER A 217 -22.46 -13.28 9.43
C SER A 217 -21.45 -12.55 8.54
N CYS A 218 -20.82 -11.48 9.04
CA CYS A 218 -19.71 -10.81 8.36
C CYS A 218 -18.55 -11.78 8.15
N ILE A 219 -18.19 -12.05 6.90
CA ILE A 219 -17.07 -12.91 6.51
C ILE A 219 -16.21 -12.15 5.52
N LEU A 220 -14.90 -12.09 5.76
CA LEU A 220 -13.95 -11.53 4.80
C LEU A 220 -13.38 -12.68 3.98
N ASP A 221 -13.56 -12.63 2.65
CA ASP A 221 -13.07 -13.64 1.71
C ASP A 221 -11.84 -13.11 0.95
N PRO A 222 -10.63 -13.59 1.27
CA PRO A 222 -9.41 -13.20 0.56
C PRO A 222 -9.39 -13.60 -0.92
N SER A 223 -10.21 -14.55 -1.35
CA SER A 223 -10.29 -14.98 -2.76
C SER A 223 -10.89 -13.86 -3.62
N LEU A 224 -11.85 -13.11 -3.07
CA LEU A 224 -12.38 -11.91 -3.72
C LEU A 224 -11.29 -10.85 -3.87
N ASP A 225 -10.50 -10.60 -2.82
CA ASP A 225 -9.39 -9.65 -2.88
C ASP A 225 -8.36 -10.00 -3.96
N VAL A 226 -8.02 -11.29 -4.10
CA VAL A 226 -7.08 -11.77 -5.13
C VAL A 226 -7.59 -11.45 -6.53
N ASN A 227 -8.86 -11.75 -6.82
CA ASN A 227 -9.43 -11.51 -8.13
C ASN A 227 -9.68 -10.01 -8.40
N GLU A 228 -10.13 -9.24 -7.42
CA GLU A 228 -10.33 -7.80 -7.57
C GLU A 228 -9.00 -7.05 -7.81
N THR A 229 -7.93 -7.41 -7.11
CA THR A 229 -6.63 -6.76 -7.34
C THR A 229 -6.02 -7.15 -8.68
N ALA A 230 -6.17 -8.41 -9.11
CA ALA A 230 -5.80 -8.84 -10.46
C ALA A 230 -6.60 -8.07 -11.54
N SER A 231 -7.90 -7.86 -11.34
CA SER A 231 -8.74 -7.16 -12.32
C SER A 231 -8.36 -5.69 -12.49
N ILE A 232 -7.93 -5.01 -11.42
CA ILE A 232 -7.38 -3.64 -11.49
C ILE A 232 -6.16 -3.58 -12.40
N VAL A 233 -5.23 -4.54 -12.23
CA VAL A 233 -3.98 -4.60 -13.01
C VAL A 233 -4.26 -4.93 -14.47
N LEU A 234 -5.08 -5.95 -14.72
CA LEU A 234 -5.48 -6.35 -16.07
C LEU A 234 -6.14 -5.19 -16.83
N ALA A 235 -7.10 -4.51 -16.21
CA ALA A 235 -7.80 -3.39 -16.84
C ALA A 235 -6.85 -2.23 -17.17
N ALA A 236 -5.88 -1.93 -16.29
CA ALA A 236 -4.89 -0.88 -16.56
C ALA A 236 -4.09 -1.15 -17.86
N LYS A 237 -3.80 -2.43 -18.14
CA LYS A 237 -3.07 -2.87 -19.33
C LYS A 237 -3.96 -2.90 -20.57
N ARG A 238 -5.18 -3.42 -20.44
CA ARG A 238 -6.17 -3.52 -21.54
C ARG A 238 -6.68 -2.16 -22.00
N ASP A 239 -6.75 -1.18 -21.09
CA ASP A 239 -7.07 0.21 -21.43
C ASP A 239 -5.89 0.94 -22.13
N GLY A 240 -4.81 0.22 -22.51
CA GLY A 240 -3.62 0.76 -23.17
C GLY A 240 -2.65 1.49 -22.25
N GLY A 241 -2.84 1.36 -20.93
CA GLY A 241 -2.04 1.98 -19.90
C GLY A 241 -0.96 1.05 -19.33
N LYS A 242 -0.48 1.40 -18.13
CA LYS A 242 0.60 0.70 -17.42
C LYS A 242 0.25 0.52 -15.95
N SER A 243 0.88 -0.45 -15.30
CA SER A 243 0.72 -0.69 -13.86
C SER A 243 2.02 -0.40 -13.10
N ALA A 244 1.90 0.17 -11.91
CA ALA A 244 3.02 0.59 -11.08
C ALA A 244 2.78 0.22 -9.62
N VAL A 245 3.84 -0.21 -8.92
CA VAL A 245 3.76 -0.55 -7.48
C VAL A 245 4.76 0.27 -6.66
N VAL A 246 4.24 0.95 -5.63
CA VAL A 246 5.00 1.70 -4.63
C VAL A 246 4.93 0.93 -3.30
N ILE A 247 6.05 0.34 -2.89
CA ILE A 247 6.13 -0.57 -1.75
C ILE A 247 6.82 0.14 -0.60
N MET A 248 6.06 0.42 0.47
CA MET A 248 6.57 0.99 1.72
C MET A 248 6.75 -0.13 2.75
N GLY A 249 7.97 -0.66 2.80
CA GLY A 249 8.38 -1.79 3.63
C GLY A 249 8.43 -3.11 2.86
N GLY A 250 7.77 -4.15 3.38
CA GLY A 250 7.89 -5.52 2.86
C GLY A 250 6.69 -6.42 3.18
N GLY A 251 6.95 -7.59 3.75
CA GLY A 251 5.93 -8.47 4.32
C GLY A 251 4.81 -8.94 3.38
N SER A 252 3.69 -9.32 3.99
CA SER A 252 2.51 -9.84 3.28
C SER A 252 1.91 -8.82 2.29
N PRO A 253 1.78 -7.51 2.61
CA PRO A 253 1.32 -6.51 1.64
C PRO A 253 2.21 -6.38 0.39
N LYS A 254 3.55 -6.46 0.51
CA LYS A 254 4.44 -6.52 -0.67
C LYS A 254 4.13 -7.76 -1.52
N ASN A 255 3.91 -8.92 -0.92
CA ASN A 255 3.58 -10.11 -1.73
C ASN A 255 2.28 -9.90 -2.49
N PHE A 256 1.25 -9.49 -1.75
CA PHE A 256 -0.11 -9.48 -2.21
C PHE A 256 -0.32 -8.46 -3.33
N ILE A 257 0.38 -7.31 -3.28
CA ILE A 257 0.33 -6.35 -4.37
C ILE A 257 1.03 -6.85 -5.64
N LEU A 258 2.07 -7.68 -5.51
CA LEU A 258 2.84 -8.21 -6.64
C LEU A 258 2.26 -9.49 -7.23
N GLN A 259 1.52 -10.28 -6.44
CA GLN A 259 1.01 -11.58 -6.88
C GLN A 259 -0.13 -11.46 -7.91
N THR A 260 -0.65 -10.25 -8.15
CA THR A 260 -1.63 -9.98 -9.20
C THR A 260 -1.16 -10.47 -10.56
N GLU A 261 0.14 -10.34 -10.84
CA GLU A 261 0.72 -10.74 -12.12
C GLU A 261 0.79 -12.27 -12.28
N PRO A 262 1.36 -13.05 -11.34
CA PRO A 262 1.22 -14.51 -11.33
C PRO A 262 -0.23 -15.00 -11.36
N GLN A 263 -1.14 -14.32 -10.67
CA GLN A 263 -2.57 -14.66 -10.70
C GLN A 263 -3.13 -14.54 -12.12
N ILE A 264 -2.84 -13.46 -12.85
CA ILE A 264 -3.30 -13.26 -14.23
C ILE A 264 -2.64 -14.27 -15.16
N GLN A 265 -1.30 -14.35 -15.14
CA GLN A 265 -0.51 -15.05 -16.16
C GLN A 265 -0.46 -16.57 -15.94
N GLU A 266 -0.21 -17.02 -14.71
CA GLU A 266 0.09 -18.42 -14.42
C GLU A 266 -1.17 -19.18 -13.97
N VAL A 267 -1.96 -18.58 -13.08
CA VAL A 267 -3.15 -19.22 -12.50
C VAL A 267 -4.33 -19.14 -13.47
N LEU A 268 -4.68 -17.92 -13.91
CA LEU A 268 -5.79 -17.70 -14.84
C LEU A 268 -5.39 -17.94 -16.31
N GLY A 269 -4.10 -17.96 -16.64
CA GLY A 269 -3.60 -18.23 -18.00
C GLY A 269 -3.96 -17.13 -19.00
N ILE A 270 -4.15 -15.90 -18.53
CA ILE A 270 -4.43 -14.74 -19.36
C ILE A 270 -3.08 -14.13 -19.74
N GLU A 271 -2.85 -13.92 -21.04
CA GLU A 271 -1.59 -13.34 -21.52
C GLU A 271 -1.45 -11.90 -21.02
N GLU A 272 -0.44 -11.66 -20.19
CA GLU A 272 -0.10 -10.35 -19.65
C GLU A 272 1.39 -10.32 -19.29
N ARG A 273 1.95 -9.13 -19.07
CA ARG A 273 3.32 -8.94 -18.61
C ARG A 273 3.30 -8.14 -17.32
N GLY A 274 4.24 -8.51 -16.43
CA GLY A 274 4.43 -7.95 -15.09
C GLY A 274 4.30 -6.42 -14.96
N HIS A 275 4.34 -5.92 -13.73
CA HIS A 275 4.29 -4.48 -13.47
C HIS A 275 5.35 -3.69 -14.26
N ASP A 276 4.96 -2.55 -14.82
CA ASP A 276 5.84 -1.69 -15.61
C ASP A 276 6.84 -0.91 -14.74
N TYR A 277 6.47 -0.62 -13.50
CA TYR A 277 7.25 0.19 -12.58
C TYR A 277 7.27 -0.41 -11.18
N PHE A 278 8.46 -0.49 -10.60
CA PHE A 278 8.67 -1.03 -9.27
C PHE A 278 9.47 -0.03 -8.42
N LEU A 279 8.88 0.45 -7.34
CA LEU A 279 9.56 1.29 -6.36
C LEU A 279 9.40 0.67 -4.99
N GLN A 280 10.50 0.30 -4.34
CA GLN A 280 10.49 -0.22 -2.98
C GLN A 280 11.37 0.63 -2.05
N VAL A 281 10.84 0.94 -0.87
CA VAL A 281 11.61 1.41 0.28
C VAL A 281 11.57 0.31 1.33
N THR A 282 12.73 -0.18 1.78
CA THR A 282 12.79 -1.25 2.78
C THR A 282 14.08 -1.19 3.60
N ASP A 283 14.05 -1.66 4.83
CA ASP A 283 15.22 -1.93 5.67
C ASP A 283 15.66 -3.40 5.64
N ALA A 284 14.84 -4.26 5.02
CA ALA A 284 15.08 -5.70 4.98
C ALA A 284 16.21 -6.03 4.02
N ARG A 285 17.13 -6.87 4.49
CA ARG A 285 18.23 -7.36 3.68
C ARG A 285 17.79 -8.57 2.85
N PRO A 286 18.32 -8.75 1.62
CA PRO A 286 17.97 -9.89 0.78
C PRO A 286 18.53 -11.22 1.28
N ASP A 287 19.66 -11.24 2.00
CA ASP A 287 20.41 -12.46 2.36
C ASP A 287 19.69 -13.36 3.38
N THR A 288 18.70 -12.84 4.10
CA THR A 288 17.98 -13.59 5.14
C THR A 288 16.82 -14.42 4.60
N GLY A 289 16.58 -14.44 3.29
CA GLY A 289 15.53 -15.24 2.64
C GLY A 289 14.10 -14.76 2.90
N GLY A 290 13.94 -13.57 3.49
CA GLY A 290 12.62 -12.97 3.74
C GLY A 290 12.12 -12.18 2.53
N LEU A 291 10.84 -12.34 2.18
CA LEU A 291 10.23 -11.63 1.05
C LEU A 291 10.40 -10.10 1.11
N SER A 292 10.44 -9.52 2.32
CA SER A 292 10.65 -8.10 2.52
C SER A 292 11.91 -7.60 1.79
N GLY A 293 13.00 -8.36 1.82
CA GLY A 293 14.27 -8.03 1.17
C GLY A 293 14.42 -8.53 -0.28
N ALA A 294 13.45 -9.32 -0.79
CA ALA A 294 13.52 -9.91 -2.13
C ALA A 294 13.70 -8.82 -3.22
N THR A 295 14.68 -9.02 -4.10
CA THR A 295 15.09 -7.99 -5.06
C THR A 295 14.14 -7.92 -6.27
N PRO A 296 14.14 -6.81 -7.04
CA PRO A 296 13.39 -6.74 -8.28
C PRO A 296 13.81 -7.80 -9.30
N GLY A 297 15.10 -8.17 -9.32
CA GLY A 297 15.59 -9.25 -10.17
C GLY A 297 14.97 -10.60 -9.83
N GLU A 298 14.78 -10.89 -8.54
CA GLU A 298 14.00 -12.05 -8.11
C GLU A 298 12.54 -11.91 -8.53
N ALA A 299 11.92 -10.74 -8.34
CA ALA A 299 10.54 -10.49 -8.77
C ALA A 299 10.30 -10.72 -10.28
N VAL A 300 11.28 -10.39 -11.14
CA VAL A 300 11.24 -10.70 -12.57
C VAL A 300 11.18 -12.21 -12.84
N SER A 301 11.93 -13.03 -12.09
CA SER A 301 11.89 -14.49 -12.26
C SER A 301 10.52 -15.12 -11.92
N TRP A 302 9.69 -14.40 -11.17
CA TRP A 302 8.32 -14.79 -10.82
C TRP A 302 7.27 -14.11 -11.72
N GLY A 303 7.67 -13.45 -12.82
CA GLY A 303 6.74 -12.72 -13.70
C GLY A 303 6.09 -11.47 -13.09
N LYS A 304 6.47 -11.08 -11.85
CA LYS A 304 5.87 -9.95 -11.10
C LYS A 304 6.25 -8.58 -11.66
N VAL A 305 7.37 -8.48 -12.36
CA VAL A 305 7.89 -7.26 -12.98
C VAL A 305 8.27 -7.58 -14.43
N ASP A 306 7.95 -6.69 -15.37
CA ASP A 306 8.32 -6.89 -16.77
C ASP A 306 9.85 -6.89 -16.93
N PRO A 307 10.46 -7.94 -17.54
CA PRO A 307 11.90 -8.02 -17.72
C PRO A 307 12.50 -6.86 -18.53
N ASP A 308 11.75 -6.29 -19.48
CA ASP A 308 12.19 -5.15 -20.29
C ASP A 308 12.16 -3.82 -19.51
N ARG A 309 11.61 -3.84 -18.29
CA ARG A 309 11.45 -2.68 -17.39
C ARG A 309 12.39 -2.71 -16.19
N LEU A 310 13.36 -3.63 -16.15
CA LEU A 310 14.38 -3.69 -15.08
C LEU A 310 15.09 -2.35 -14.77
N PRO A 311 15.43 -1.49 -15.76
CA PRO A 311 16.00 -0.16 -15.48
C PRO A 311 15.06 0.77 -14.69
N ASP A 312 13.77 0.46 -14.67
CA ASP A 312 12.69 1.21 -14.03
C ASP A 312 12.25 0.57 -12.70
N ALA A 313 13.12 -0.26 -12.12
CA ALA A 313 12.98 -0.82 -10.78
C ALA A 313 13.99 -0.17 -9.81
N VAL A 314 13.48 0.46 -8.75
CA VAL A 314 14.31 1.10 -7.71
C VAL A 314 14.03 0.46 -6.35
N VAL A 315 15.11 0.08 -5.65
CA VAL A 315 15.07 -0.27 -4.22
C VAL A 315 15.91 0.73 -3.45
N CYS A 316 15.30 1.39 -2.47
CA CYS A 316 15.96 2.26 -1.53
C CYS A 316 16.05 1.57 -0.16
N TYR A 317 17.27 1.23 0.27
CA TYR A 317 17.49 0.59 1.57
C TYR A 317 17.52 1.64 2.69
N THR A 318 16.37 1.94 3.28
CA THR A 318 16.21 2.96 4.34
C THR A 318 14.88 2.78 5.08
N ASP A 319 14.76 3.44 6.24
CA ASP A 319 13.53 3.53 6.99
C ASP A 319 12.43 4.30 6.21
N VAL A 320 11.23 3.73 6.15
CA VAL A 320 10.05 4.33 5.52
C VAL A 320 9.67 5.67 6.18
N THR A 321 9.86 5.80 7.49
CA THR A 321 9.58 7.04 8.25
C THR A 321 10.48 8.20 7.82
N LEU A 322 11.66 7.92 7.24
CA LEU A 322 12.52 8.93 6.62
C LEU A 322 12.13 9.19 5.16
N ALA A 323 11.94 8.11 4.38
CA ALA A 323 11.76 8.20 2.95
C ALA A 323 10.37 8.72 2.54
N LEU A 324 9.30 8.23 3.15
CA LEU A 324 7.93 8.53 2.71
C LEU A 324 7.56 10.03 2.82
N PRO A 325 7.91 10.76 3.91
CA PRO A 325 7.69 12.21 3.95
C PRO A 325 8.48 12.97 2.87
N LEU A 326 9.73 12.59 2.63
CA LEU A 326 10.58 13.19 1.61
C LEU A 326 10.05 12.92 0.20
N LEU A 327 9.66 11.67 -0.08
CA LEU A 327 9.05 11.25 -1.33
C LEU A 327 7.74 12.01 -1.58
N THR A 328 6.92 12.16 -0.54
CA THR A 328 5.65 12.91 -0.63
C THR A 328 5.88 14.39 -0.92
N SER A 329 6.77 15.02 -0.17
CA SER A 329 7.14 16.43 -0.39
C SER A 329 7.69 16.64 -1.81
N TYR A 330 8.56 15.73 -2.27
CA TYR A 330 9.11 15.76 -3.62
C TYR A 330 8.00 15.64 -4.67
N ALA A 331 7.13 14.64 -4.54
CA ALA A 331 6.05 14.39 -5.51
C ALA A 331 5.09 15.56 -5.62
N LEU A 332 4.63 16.10 -4.49
CA LEU A 332 3.74 17.27 -4.46
C LEU A 332 4.41 18.55 -4.97
N THR A 333 5.74 18.65 -4.90
CA THR A 333 6.50 19.80 -5.44
C THR A 333 6.73 19.68 -6.94
N ARG A 334 6.86 18.46 -7.47
CA ARG A 334 7.38 18.18 -8.82
C ARG A 334 6.35 17.63 -9.79
N HIS A 335 5.15 17.29 -9.33
CA HIS A 335 4.09 16.76 -10.16
C HIS A 335 2.75 17.39 -9.80
N GLU A 336 1.98 17.78 -10.82
CA GLU A 336 0.63 18.30 -10.62
C GLU A 336 -0.31 17.18 -10.14
N PRO A 337 -1.31 17.49 -9.29
CA PRO A 337 -2.34 16.52 -8.91
C PRO A 337 -3.01 15.88 -10.13
N ARG A 338 -3.31 14.58 -10.03
CA ARG A 338 -4.01 13.82 -11.06
C ARG A 338 -5.51 13.73 -10.74
N PRO A 339 -6.39 13.60 -11.73
CA PRO A 339 -7.76 13.20 -11.49
C PRO A 339 -7.81 11.86 -10.74
N LEU A 340 -8.71 11.76 -9.75
CA LEU A 340 -8.91 10.53 -9.00
C LEU A 340 -9.52 9.46 -9.92
N ARG A 341 -8.89 8.29 -10.02
CA ARG A 341 -9.40 7.16 -10.82
C ARG A 341 -10.68 6.55 -10.24
N ARG A 342 -10.87 6.68 -8.92
CA ARG A 342 -12.01 6.15 -8.17
C ARG A 342 -12.28 4.65 -8.46
N LEU A 343 -11.23 3.82 -8.42
CA LEU A 343 -11.29 2.41 -8.82
C LEU A 343 -12.31 1.58 -8.02
N TYR A 344 -12.62 1.96 -6.78
CA TYR A 344 -13.65 1.28 -6.01
C TYR A 344 -15.03 1.36 -6.68
N ASP A 345 -15.37 2.52 -7.25
CA ASP A 345 -16.66 2.75 -7.92
C ASP A 345 -16.80 1.89 -9.19
N ARG A 346 -15.69 1.38 -9.73
CA ARG A 346 -15.63 0.52 -10.92
C ARG A 346 -15.33 -0.95 -10.59
N ARG A 347 -15.24 -1.32 -9.31
CA ARG A 347 -14.77 -2.64 -8.87
C ARG A 347 -15.50 -3.81 -9.54
N GLU A 348 -16.83 -3.74 -9.61
CA GLU A 348 -17.66 -4.78 -10.26
C GLU A 348 -17.43 -4.85 -11.78
N GLU A 349 -17.30 -3.68 -12.44
CA GLU A 349 -16.96 -3.60 -13.87
C GLU A 349 -15.59 -4.25 -14.15
N LEU A 350 -14.59 -3.93 -13.33
CA LEU A 350 -13.24 -4.47 -13.49
C LEU A 350 -13.23 -5.99 -13.29
N LEU A 351 -13.89 -6.48 -12.25
CA LEU A 351 -14.01 -7.92 -11.98
C LEU A 351 -14.72 -8.65 -13.12
N GLY A 352 -15.81 -8.10 -13.66
CA GLY A 352 -16.51 -8.69 -14.80
C GLY A 352 -15.62 -8.87 -16.03
N ARG A 353 -14.73 -7.90 -16.33
CA ARG A 353 -13.75 -8.03 -17.42
C ARG A 353 -12.76 -9.17 -17.20
N LEU A 354 -12.30 -9.37 -15.95
CA LEU A 354 -11.42 -10.48 -15.59
C LEU A 354 -12.12 -11.83 -15.79
N GLU A 355 -13.38 -11.94 -15.35
CA GLU A 355 -14.18 -13.16 -15.51
C GLU A 355 -14.44 -13.50 -16.99
N GLU A 356 -14.70 -12.48 -17.82
CA GLU A 356 -14.85 -12.63 -19.26
C GLU A 356 -13.56 -13.13 -19.93
N GLU A 357 -12.41 -12.52 -19.65
CA GLU A 357 -11.11 -12.95 -20.21
C GLU A 357 -10.71 -14.35 -19.72
N TYR A 358 -10.96 -14.67 -18.44
CA TYR A 358 -10.71 -16.01 -17.91
C TYR A 358 -11.60 -17.06 -18.59
N GLY A 359 -12.89 -16.76 -18.79
CA GLY A 359 -13.81 -17.62 -19.52
C GLY A 359 -13.37 -17.89 -20.96
N ALA A 360 -12.85 -16.86 -21.64
CA ALA A 360 -12.29 -16.99 -22.98
C ALA A 360 -11.01 -17.84 -23.00
N ALA A 361 -10.06 -17.60 -22.08
CA ALA A 361 -8.83 -18.37 -21.96
C ALA A 361 -9.09 -19.85 -21.61
N GLY A 362 -10.11 -20.13 -20.79
CA GLY A 362 -10.52 -21.48 -20.41
C GLY A 362 -11.12 -22.29 -21.58
N ALA A 363 -11.78 -21.64 -22.53
CA ALA A 363 -12.30 -22.29 -23.74
C ALA A 363 -11.19 -22.78 -24.70
N GLU A 364 -9.98 -22.23 -24.57
CA GLU A 364 -8.80 -22.59 -25.39
C GLU A 364 -7.91 -23.66 -24.74
N ARG A 365 -8.11 -23.99 -23.46
CA ARG A 365 -7.37 -25.07 -22.79
C ARG A 365 -7.95 -26.44 -23.21
N PRO A 366 -7.15 -27.38 -23.76
CA PRO A 366 -7.58 -28.75 -23.93
C PRO A 366 -8.03 -29.30 -22.57
N SER A 367 -9.19 -29.96 -22.51
CA SER A 367 -9.67 -30.61 -21.29
C SER A 367 -8.54 -31.43 -20.67
N GLU A 368 -8.18 -31.15 -19.42
CA GLU A 368 -7.27 -32.02 -18.68
C GLU A 368 -7.85 -33.44 -18.74
N GLY A 369 -7.17 -34.30 -19.49
CA GLY A 369 -7.64 -35.63 -19.80
C GLY A 369 -7.93 -36.39 -18.52
N THR A 370 -9.08 -37.07 -18.50
CA THR A 370 -9.37 -38.18 -17.59
C THR A 370 -8.13 -39.05 -17.42
N ALA A 371 -7.42 -38.89 -16.30
CA ALA A 371 -6.39 -39.81 -15.89
C ALA A 371 -7.08 -41.14 -15.61
N GLY A 372 -6.83 -42.10 -16.51
CA GLY A 372 -7.49 -43.38 -16.54
C GLY A 372 -7.28 -44.19 -15.26
N GLU A 373 -8.32 -44.96 -14.95
CA GLU A 373 -8.21 -46.16 -14.13
C GLU A 373 -7.07 -47.05 -14.63
N ALA A 374 -6.11 -47.34 -13.76
CA ALA A 374 -5.23 -48.51 -13.83
C ALA A 374 -4.83 -48.93 -12.41
#